data_AF-Q1YMA3-F1
#
_entry.id   AF-Q1YMA3-F1
#
_cell.length_a   1.000
_cell.length_b   1.000
_cell.length_c   1.000
_cell.angle_alpha   90.00
_cell.angle_beta   90.00
_cell.angle_gamma   90.00
#
_symmetry.space_group_name_H-M   'P 1'
#
loop_
_entity.id
_entity.type
_entity.pdbx_description
1 polymer ?
#
loop_
_entity_poly.entity_id
_entity_poly.type
_entity_poly.pdbx_seq_one_letter_code
_entity_poly.pdbx_strand_id
1 'polypeptide(L)'
;MPGRQITDHQMRLLMTLRQTDNTPIAAAKAGFSTASGYRIEADPRPPSTKRASRSRRRPDPLEHVFEAEIVRMLSAAPHLRSIAVYEEMLRRHPDLGAGIRRTVERRVRQWRAVRGPEQEVIFRQIHEPGRLGLSDFTDMADLGVTVAGEPLDHRLYHFRLA
;
A
#
# COMPACT_ATOMS: atom_id res chain seq x y z
N MET A 1 21.68 14.90 11.98
CA MET A 1 21.26 13.91 10.96
C MET A 1 20.97 14.61 9.65
N PRO A 2 21.91 14.69 8.70
CA PRO A 2 21.63 15.26 7.39
C PRO A 2 20.59 14.42 6.65
N GLY A 3 19.62 15.08 6.01
CA GLY A 3 18.73 14.46 5.01
C GLY A 3 17.39 13.90 5.49
N ARG A 4 17.10 13.78 6.79
CA ARG A 4 15.75 13.41 7.25
C ARG A 4 14.81 14.62 7.20
N GLN A 5 13.71 14.49 6.46
CA GLN A 5 12.68 15.53 6.40
C GLN A 5 11.89 15.55 7.72
N ILE A 6 11.51 16.76 8.16
CA ILE A 6 10.66 16.94 9.34
C ILE A 6 9.27 16.41 9.03
N THR A 7 8.73 15.58 9.93
CA THR A 7 7.40 15.00 9.80
C THR A 7 6.32 15.88 10.41
N ASP A 8 5.06 15.66 10.02
CA ASP A 8 3.91 16.33 10.63
C ASP A 8 3.79 16.05 12.13
N HIS A 9 4.23 14.88 12.58
CA HIS A 9 4.27 14.53 14.01
C HIS A 9 5.27 15.42 14.76
N GLN A 10 6.50 15.56 14.24
CA GLN A 10 7.52 16.41 14.84
C GLN A 10 7.08 17.88 14.87
N MET A 11 6.37 18.34 13.83
CA MET A 11 5.78 19.69 13.82
C MET A 11 4.71 19.85 14.90
N ARG A 12 3.78 18.90 15.03
CA ARG A 12 2.75 18.94 16.08
C ARG A 12 3.37 18.94 17.48
N LEU A 13 4.39 18.11 17.68
CA LEU A 13 5.14 18.05 18.93
C LEU A 13 5.78 19.41 19.27
N LEU A 14 6.38 20.11 18.28
CA LEU A 14 6.87 21.48 18.47
C LEU A 14 5.74 22.43 18.89
N MET A 15 4.59 22.39 18.23
CA MET A 15 3.47 23.28 18.55
C MET A 15 2.93 23.06 19.97
N THR A 16 2.87 21.80 20.43
CA THR A 16 2.51 21.47 21.81
C THR A 16 3.55 22.00 22.79
N LEU A 17 4.84 21.74 22.56
CA LEU A 17 5.92 22.14 23.46
C LEU A 17 6.11 23.66 23.54
N ARG A 18 5.77 24.41 22.48
CA ARG A 18 5.81 25.87 22.47
C ARG A 18 4.77 26.55 23.37
N GLN A 19 3.82 25.79 23.93
CA GLN A 19 2.90 26.33 24.94
C GLN A 19 3.61 26.58 26.28
N THR A 20 4.71 25.86 26.55
CA THR A 20 5.43 25.90 27.83
C THR A 20 6.91 26.27 27.68
N ASP A 21 7.53 25.90 26.56
CA ASP A 21 8.96 26.10 26.28
C ASP A 21 9.18 27.14 25.17
N ASN A 22 10.35 27.78 25.17
CA ASN A 22 10.77 28.62 24.06
C ASN A 22 11.08 27.80 22.78
N THR A 23 11.04 28.45 21.61
CA THR A 23 11.24 27.79 20.30
C THR A 23 12.54 26.97 20.22
N PRO A 24 13.70 27.43 20.73
CA PRO A 24 14.92 26.61 20.75
C PRO A 24 14.80 25.30 21.53
N ILE A 25 14.24 25.34 22.74
CA ILE A 25 14.07 24.15 23.60
C ILE A 25 13.03 23.20 22.98
N ALA A 26 11.90 23.75 22.53
CA ALA A 26 10.85 22.97 21.88
C ALA A 26 11.35 22.29 20.59
N ALA A 27 12.17 22.96 19.78
CA ALA A 27 12.76 22.39 18.57
C ALA A 27 13.75 21.26 18.87
N ALA A 28 14.60 21.44 19.89
CA ALA A 28 15.51 20.40 20.35
C ALA A 28 14.75 19.15 20.82
N LYS A 29 13.72 19.33 21.64
CA LYS A 29 12.82 18.25 22.10
C LYS A 29 12.06 17.58 20.94
N ALA A 30 11.68 18.33 19.91
CA ALA A 30 11.02 17.80 18.71
C ALA A 30 11.99 17.13 17.69
N GLY A 31 13.29 17.16 17.97
CA GLY A 31 14.31 16.44 17.21
C GLY A 31 14.79 17.15 15.94
N PHE A 32 14.78 18.49 15.90
CA PHE A 32 15.34 19.27 14.78
C PHE A 32 15.99 20.59 15.24
N SER A 33 16.69 21.25 14.32
CA SER A 33 17.47 22.46 14.64
C SER A 33 16.60 23.66 15.03
N THR A 34 17.17 24.56 15.83
CA THR A 34 16.56 25.85 16.20
C THR A 34 16.10 26.65 14.97
N ALA A 35 16.94 26.71 13.93
CA ALA A 35 16.62 27.33 12.65
C ALA A 35 15.41 26.69 11.93
N SER A 36 15.14 25.41 12.16
CA SER A 36 13.94 24.75 11.63
C SER A 36 12.71 25.06 12.48
N GLY A 37 12.87 25.18 13.80
CA GLY A 37 11.83 25.65 14.73
C GLY A 37 11.30 27.03 14.34
N TYR A 38 12.19 28.01 14.15
CA TYR A 38 11.78 29.36 13.71
C TYR A 38 11.14 29.37 12.31
N ARG A 39 11.59 28.52 11.38
CA ARG A 39 10.96 28.38 10.05
C ARG A 39 9.54 27.78 10.12
N ILE A 40 9.30 26.88 11.06
CA ILE A 40 7.96 26.32 11.31
C ILE A 40 7.07 27.35 12.02
N GLU A 41 7.64 28.16 12.90
CA GLU A 41 6.93 29.25 13.55
C GLU A 41 6.46 30.32 12.55
N ALA A 42 7.31 30.70 11.61
CA ALA A 42 6.97 31.67 10.55
C ALA A 42 5.92 31.14 9.56
N ASP A 43 5.80 29.81 9.39
CA ASP A 43 4.80 29.18 8.54
C ASP A 43 4.28 27.90 9.24
N PRO A 44 3.19 27.97 10.02
CA PRO A 44 2.74 26.86 10.87
C PRO A 44 2.00 25.75 10.11
N ARG A 45 1.99 25.76 8.77
CA ARG A 45 1.35 24.70 7.98
C ARG A 45 2.11 23.37 8.12
N PRO A 46 1.43 22.22 8.14
CA PRO A 46 2.08 20.91 8.13
C PRO A 46 3.05 20.73 6.96
N PRO A 47 4.23 20.09 7.16
CA PRO A 47 5.14 19.72 6.08
C PRO A 47 4.43 18.99 4.92
N SER A 48 3.44 18.14 5.21
CA SER A 48 2.63 17.48 4.18
C SER A 48 1.87 18.46 3.28
N THR A 49 1.33 19.54 3.83
CA THR A 49 0.59 20.58 3.10
C THR A 49 1.49 21.53 2.32
N LYS A 50 2.74 21.71 2.75
CA LYS A 50 3.73 22.57 2.08
C LYS A 50 4.35 21.96 0.83
N ARG A 51 4.19 20.65 0.61
CA ARG A 51 4.82 19.95 -0.50
C ARG A 51 4.13 20.32 -1.81
N ALA A 52 4.64 21.37 -2.46
CA ALA A 52 4.51 21.46 -3.91
C ALA A 52 5.18 20.22 -4.51
N SER A 53 4.45 19.50 -5.37
CA SER A 53 5.04 18.37 -6.08
C SER A 53 6.29 18.86 -6.81
N ARG A 54 7.41 18.18 -6.63
CA ARG A 54 8.65 18.58 -7.28
C ARG A 54 8.43 18.44 -8.78
N SER A 55 8.40 19.57 -9.50
CA SER A 55 8.25 19.55 -10.95
C SER A 55 9.42 18.79 -11.57
N ARG A 56 9.15 18.10 -12.69
CA ARG A 56 10.23 17.43 -13.42
C ARG A 56 11.19 18.50 -13.93
N ARG A 57 12.50 18.25 -13.77
CA ARG A 57 13.55 19.12 -14.32
C ARG A 57 13.73 18.96 -15.83
N ARG A 58 13.23 17.87 -16.43
CA ARG A 58 13.34 17.57 -17.86
C ARG A 58 11.96 17.20 -18.41
N PRO A 59 11.62 17.66 -19.64
CA PRO A 59 10.44 17.19 -20.35
C PRO A 59 10.37 15.67 -20.41
N ASP A 60 9.15 15.14 -20.41
CA ASP A 60 8.95 13.71 -20.44
C ASP A 60 9.13 13.15 -21.86
N PRO A 61 10.11 12.27 -22.10
CA PRO A 61 10.39 11.80 -23.46
C PRO A 61 9.23 10.98 -24.05
N LEU A 62 8.36 10.41 -23.21
CA LEU A 62 7.26 9.55 -23.67
C LEU A 62 5.90 10.24 -23.66
N GLU A 63 5.82 11.54 -23.37
CA GLU A 63 4.54 12.24 -23.14
C GLU A 63 3.55 12.07 -24.28
N HIS A 64 4.01 12.27 -25.51
CA HIS A 64 3.17 12.23 -26.72
C HIS A 64 2.93 10.81 -27.25
N VAL A 65 3.86 9.87 -27.00
CA VAL A 65 3.83 8.52 -27.58
C VAL A 65 3.24 7.47 -26.63
N PHE A 66 3.17 7.75 -25.33
CA PHE A 66 2.78 6.74 -24.35
C PHE A 66 1.33 6.28 -24.55
N GLU A 67 0.35 7.18 -24.51
CA GLU A 67 -1.05 6.83 -24.72
C GLU A 67 -1.34 6.48 -26.20
N ALA A 68 -0.73 7.23 -27.13
CA ALA A 68 -0.99 7.10 -28.56
C ALA A 68 -0.52 5.77 -29.15
N GLU A 69 0.59 5.21 -28.64
CA GLU A 69 1.21 4.01 -29.21
C GLU A 69 1.43 2.91 -28.19
N ILE A 70 2.11 3.20 -27.08
CA ILE A 70 2.47 2.16 -26.09
C ILE A 70 1.21 1.53 -25.48
N VAL A 71 0.24 2.34 -25.07
CA VAL A 71 -1.00 1.83 -24.49
C VAL A 71 -1.80 1.04 -25.53
N ARG A 72 -1.88 1.51 -26.78
CA ARG A 72 -2.55 0.76 -27.86
C ARG A 72 -1.90 -0.61 -28.11
N MET A 73 -0.57 -0.67 -28.12
CA MET A 73 0.16 -1.93 -28.26
C MET A 73 -0.13 -2.89 -27.11
N LEU A 74 -0.15 -2.39 -25.87
CA LEU A 74 -0.45 -3.20 -24.69
C LEU A 74 -1.91 -3.66 -24.64
N SER A 75 -2.86 -2.83 -25.09
CA SER A 75 -4.27 -3.20 -25.20
C SER A 75 -4.49 -4.27 -26.27
N ALA A 76 -3.82 -4.16 -27.42
CA ALA A 76 -3.91 -5.15 -28.50
C ALA A 76 -3.21 -6.46 -28.14
N ALA A 77 -2.08 -6.40 -27.43
CA ALA A 77 -1.30 -7.57 -27.00
C ALA A 77 -0.89 -7.46 -25.52
N PRO A 78 -1.78 -7.83 -24.57
CA PRO A 78 -1.52 -7.67 -23.13
C PRO A 78 -0.27 -8.38 -22.60
N HIS A 79 0.12 -9.48 -23.25
CA HIS A 79 1.28 -10.31 -22.92
C HIS A 79 2.62 -9.74 -23.43
N LEU A 80 2.61 -8.64 -24.19
CA LEU A 80 3.80 -8.07 -24.82
C LEU A 80 4.83 -7.63 -23.77
N ARG A 81 6.05 -8.17 -23.81
CA ARG A 81 7.08 -7.81 -22.81
C ARG A 81 7.45 -6.33 -22.93
N SER A 82 7.76 -5.69 -21.80
CA SER A 82 8.17 -4.27 -21.78
C SER A 82 9.43 -4.00 -22.60
N ILE A 83 10.32 -4.99 -22.72
CA ILE A 83 11.51 -4.90 -23.59
C ILE A 83 11.13 -4.82 -25.07
N ALA A 84 10.12 -5.58 -25.50
CA ALA A 84 9.64 -5.56 -26.88
C ALA A 84 8.95 -4.22 -27.21
N VAL A 85 8.19 -3.68 -26.26
CA VAL A 85 7.66 -2.31 -26.37
C VAL A 85 8.80 -1.31 -26.53
N TYR A 86 9.85 -1.41 -25.72
CA TYR A 86 11.01 -0.51 -25.79
C TYR A 86 11.75 -0.61 -27.14
N GLU A 87 12.02 -1.81 -27.63
CA GLU A 87 12.68 -2.04 -28.92
C GLU A 87 11.84 -1.47 -30.07
N GLU A 88 10.52 -1.67 -30.03
CA GLU A 88 9.62 -1.11 -31.02
C GLU A 88 9.56 0.42 -30.97
N MET A 89 9.60 1.01 -29.77
CA MET A 89 9.67 2.46 -29.62
C MET A 89 10.98 3.04 -30.18
N LEU A 90 12.12 2.39 -29.97
CA LEU A 90 13.38 2.82 -30.59
C LEU A 90 13.38 2.66 -32.11
N ARG A 91 12.67 1.65 -32.63
CA ARG A 91 12.53 1.43 -34.07
C ARG A 91 11.68 2.52 -34.74
N ARG A 92 10.58 2.95 -34.10
CA ARG A 92 9.67 3.98 -34.62
C ARG A 92 10.13 5.41 -34.35
N HIS A 93 10.77 5.62 -33.20
CA HIS A 93 11.20 6.92 -32.70
C HIS A 93 12.68 6.87 -32.27
N PRO A 94 13.62 6.87 -33.23
CA PRO A 94 15.05 6.80 -32.94
C PRO A 94 15.57 7.97 -32.07
N ASP A 95 14.86 9.11 -32.10
CA ASP A 95 15.15 10.35 -31.37
C ASP A 95 14.97 10.21 -29.85
N LEU A 96 14.17 9.25 -29.37
CA LEU A 96 13.97 9.01 -27.94
C LEU A 96 15.26 8.56 -27.22
N GLY A 97 16.16 7.90 -27.94
CA GLY A 97 17.44 7.40 -27.45
C GLY A 97 17.33 6.26 -26.41
N ALA A 98 18.42 5.55 -26.16
CA ALA A 98 18.43 4.36 -25.30
C ALA A 98 18.11 4.63 -23.80
N GLY A 99 18.15 5.89 -23.37
CA GLY A 99 17.92 6.30 -21.97
C GLY A 99 16.48 6.09 -21.46
N ILE A 100 15.53 5.76 -22.32
CA ILE A 100 14.11 5.64 -21.95
C ILE A 100 13.72 4.27 -21.38
N ARG A 101 14.59 3.25 -21.48
CA ARG A 101 14.24 1.85 -21.13
C ARG A 101 13.57 1.73 -19.77
N ARG A 102 14.19 2.30 -18.72
CA ARG A 102 13.65 2.28 -17.35
C ARG A 102 12.30 3.01 -17.26
N THR A 103 12.13 4.09 -18.03
CA THR A 103 10.87 4.85 -18.06
C THR A 103 9.76 4.04 -18.72
N VAL A 104 10.03 3.36 -19.83
CA VAL A 104 9.10 2.45 -20.50
C VAL A 104 8.71 1.31 -19.56
N GLU A 105 9.68 0.56 -19.04
CA GLU A 105 9.44 -0.58 -18.15
C GLU A 105 8.60 -0.19 -16.92
N ARG A 106 8.94 0.93 -16.27
CA ARG A 106 8.18 1.44 -15.13
C ARG A 106 6.73 1.78 -15.51
N ARG A 107 6.51 2.49 -16.61
CA ARG A 107 5.16 2.92 -17.01
C ARG A 107 4.31 1.76 -17.51
N VAL A 108 4.89 0.81 -18.26
CA VAL A 108 4.22 -0.42 -18.65
C VAL A 108 3.78 -1.20 -17.42
N ARG A 109 4.65 -1.33 -16.40
CA ARG A 109 4.29 -1.97 -15.13
C ARG A 109 3.16 -1.23 -14.40
N GLN A 110 3.24 0.10 -14.30
CA GLN A 110 2.18 0.91 -13.67
C GLN A 110 0.85 0.79 -14.40
N TRP A 111 0.87 0.86 -15.73
CA TRP A 111 -0.33 0.70 -16.55
C TRP A 111 -0.95 -0.69 -16.36
N ARG A 112 -0.14 -1.75 -16.35
CA ARG A 112 -0.62 -3.12 -16.09
C ARG A 112 -1.21 -3.30 -14.69
N ALA A 113 -0.69 -2.60 -13.68
CA ALA A 113 -1.25 -2.67 -12.34
C ALA A 113 -2.67 -2.09 -12.26
N VAL A 114 -3.03 -1.19 -13.18
CA VAL A 114 -4.34 -0.50 -13.19
C VAL A 114 -5.29 -1.07 -14.25
N ARG A 115 -4.76 -1.51 -15.39
CA ARG A 115 -5.52 -1.90 -16.60
C ARG A 115 -5.10 -3.24 -17.19
N GLY A 116 -4.18 -3.94 -16.54
CA GLY A 116 -3.76 -5.27 -16.98
C GLY A 116 -4.91 -6.27 -16.88
N PRO A 117 -4.77 -7.45 -17.53
CA PRO A 117 -5.72 -8.54 -17.34
C PRO A 117 -5.81 -8.88 -15.85
N GLU A 118 -6.98 -9.35 -15.42
CA GLU A 118 -7.18 -9.80 -14.04
C GLU A 118 -6.08 -10.79 -13.67
N GLN A 119 -5.36 -10.49 -12.61
CA GLN A 119 -4.46 -11.45 -12.00
C GLN A 119 -5.28 -12.24 -11.01
N GLU A 120 -5.24 -13.57 -11.08
CA GLU A 120 -5.79 -14.41 -10.03
C GLU A 120 -5.07 -14.10 -8.71
N VAL A 121 -5.74 -13.35 -7.84
CA VAL A 121 -5.24 -13.07 -6.49
C VAL A 121 -5.64 -14.23 -5.61
N ILE A 122 -4.69 -15.08 -5.25
CA ILE A 122 -4.91 -16.16 -4.30
C ILE A 122 -4.69 -15.61 -2.88
N PHE A 123 -5.76 -15.44 -2.14
CA PHE A 123 -5.68 -15.26 -0.69
C PHE A 123 -5.52 -16.63 -0.03
N ARG A 124 -4.29 -16.96 0.35
CA ARG A 124 -4.03 -18.21 1.10
C ARG A 124 -4.69 -18.10 2.47
N GLN A 125 -5.77 -18.84 2.69
CA GLN A 125 -6.30 -19.04 4.04
C GLN A 125 -5.39 -20.00 4.80
N ILE A 126 -4.62 -19.47 5.74
CA ILE A 126 -3.88 -20.27 6.71
C ILE A 126 -4.83 -20.52 7.88
N HIS A 127 -5.36 -21.73 7.97
CA HIS A 127 -6.14 -22.17 9.12
C HIS A 127 -5.15 -22.63 10.20
N GLU A 128 -4.84 -21.75 11.14
CA GLU A 128 -4.02 -22.10 12.29
C GLU A 128 -4.80 -23.05 13.22
N PRO A 129 -4.30 -24.27 13.50
CA PRO A 129 -5.00 -25.22 14.35
C PRO A 129 -5.28 -24.62 15.73
N GLY A 130 -6.52 -24.73 16.20
CA GLY A 130 -6.94 -24.24 17.51
C GLY A 130 -7.37 -22.78 17.54
N ARG A 131 -7.34 -22.08 16.40
CA ARG A 131 -7.81 -20.70 16.31
C ARG A 131 -9.32 -20.62 16.16
N LEU A 132 -9.96 -21.67 15.64
CA LEU A 132 -11.41 -21.74 15.47
C LEU A 132 -11.96 -22.93 16.27
N GLY A 133 -13.11 -22.73 16.91
CA GLY A 133 -13.87 -23.80 17.56
C GLY A 133 -15.09 -24.13 16.71
N LEU A 134 -15.30 -25.42 16.45
CA LEU A 134 -16.53 -25.94 15.86
C LEU A 134 -17.35 -26.58 16.98
N SER A 135 -18.58 -26.11 17.16
CA SER A 135 -19.54 -26.66 18.12
C SER A 135 -20.81 -27.06 17.38
N ASP A 136 -21.27 -28.29 17.58
CA ASP A 136 -22.54 -28.78 17.05
C ASP A 136 -23.33 -29.59 18.08
N PHE A 137 -24.63 -29.70 17.84
CA PHE A 137 -25.55 -30.53 18.60
C PHE A 137 -26.20 -31.54 17.65
N THR A 138 -26.26 -32.80 18.07
CA THR A 138 -26.96 -33.85 17.35
C THR A 138 -28.16 -34.31 18.17
N ASP A 139 -29.34 -34.33 17.54
CA ASP A 139 -30.54 -34.90 18.15
C ASP A 139 -30.44 -36.43 18.14
N MET A 140 -30.58 -37.02 19.32
CA MET A 140 -30.43 -38.46 19.55
C MET A 140 -31.61 -39.02 20.34
N ALA A 141 -32.75 -38.32 20.36
CA ALA A 141 -33.95 -38.73 21.07
C ALA A 141 -34.39 -40.17 20.72
N ASP A 142 -34.27 -40.56 19.44
CA ASP A 142 -34.66 -41.88 18.95
C ASP A 142 -33.83 -43.05 19.51
N LEU A 143 -32.66 -42.79 20.11
CA LEU A 143 -31.81 -43.82 20.71
C LEU A 143 -32.28 -44.26 22.10
N GLY A 144 -33.23 -43.55 22.71
CA GLY A 144 -33.90 -43.99 23.94
C GLY A 144 -32.95 -44.18 25.12
N VAL A 145 -31.97 -43.29 25.29
CA VAL A 145 -30.99 -43.37 26.39
C VAL A 145 -31.70 -43.25 27.75
N THR A 146 -31.40 -44.19 28.64
CA THR A 146 -31.92 -44.20 30.02
C THR A 146 -30.79 -44.09 31.04
N VAL A 147 -31.00 -43.38 32.15
CA VAL A 147 -30.08 -43.32 33.30
C VAL A 147 -30.82 -43.79 34.54
N ALA A 148 -30.28 -44.80 35.22
CA ALA A 148 -30.92 -45.47 36.36
C ALA A 148 -32.35 -46.00 36.07
N GLY A 149 -32.63 -46.33 34.80
CA GLY A 149 -33.93 -46.86 34.35
C GLY A 149 -34.93 -45.78 33.90
N GLU A 150 -34.63 -44.51 34.11
CA GLU A 150 -35.49 -43.40 33.68
C GLU A 150 -35.03 -42.84 32.32
N PRO A 151 -35.95 -42.48 31.41
CA PRO A 151 -35.62 -41.91 30.10
C PRO A 151 -34.98 -40.51 30.25
N LEU A 152 -33.91 -40.27 29.51
CA LEU A 152 -33.20 -38.99 29.49
C LEU A 152 -33.55 -38.22 28.21
N ASP A 153 -34.19 -37.05 28.35
CA ASP A 153 -34.30 -36.08 27.26
C ASP A 153 -32.93 -35.43 27.02
N HIS A 154 -32.30 -35.71 25.88
CA HIS A 154 -30.91 -35.36 25.64
C HIS A 154 -30.60 -34.98 24.18
N ARG A 155 -29.50 -34.24 24.03
CA ARG A 155 -28.81 -34.01 22.75
C ARG A 155 -27.33 -34.22 22.96
N LEU A 156 -26.66 -34.78 21.95
CA LEU A 156 -25.21 -34.90 21.99
C LEU A 156 -24.60 -33.56 21.60
N TYR A 157 -23.78 -33.00 22.48
CA TYR A 157 -22.94 -31.85 22.17
C TYR A 157 -21.55 -32.33 21.77
N HIS A 158 -21.05 -31.82 20.65
CA HIS A 158 -19.69 -32.09 20.21
C HIS A 158 -18.97 -30.77 19.92
N PHE A 159 -17.76 -30.68 20.43
CA PHE A 159 -16.89 -29.52 20.29
C PHE A 159 -15.51 -29.98 19.90
N ARG A 160 -14.95 -29.35 18.85
CA ARG A 160 -13.58 -29.56 18.45
C ARG A 160 -12.91 -28.25 18.06
N LEU A 161 -11.61 -28.21 18.28
CA LEU A 161 -10.74 -27.18 17.75
C LEU A 161 -10.36 -27.50 16.30
N ALA A 162 -10.34 -26.47 15.46
CA ALA A 162 -10.02 -26.52 14.03
C ALA A 162 -8.83 -25.60 13.72
#